data_AF-V5SIY8-F1
#
_entry.id   AF-V5SIY8-F1
#
_cell.length_a   1.000
_cell.length_b   1.000
_cell.length_c   1.000
_cell.angle_alpha   90.00
_cell.angle_beta   90.00
_cell.angle_gamma   90.00
#
_symmetry.space_group_name_H-M   'P 1'
#
loop_
_entity.id
_entity.type
_entity.pdbx_description
1 polymer ?
#
loop_
_entity_poly.entity_id
_entity_poly.type
_entity_poly.pdbx_seq_one_letter_code
_entity_poly.pdbx_strand_id
1 'polypeptide(L)'
;MITRMFMVWFALVLGGLAAHATDKGGAAGSVLSLDDCRAIWNLAAGRSDLGRDQAQPYVPDFAAVDVNGDGKITNAEFRAGCETGLVHKARRAD
;
A
#
# COMPACT_ATOMS: atom_id res chain seq x y z
N MET A 1 -56.57 -25.36 -32.89
CA MET A 1 -56.01 -24.71 -34.10
C MET A 1 -54.63 -24.20 -33.77
N ILE A 2 -53.62 -24.92 -34.25
CA ILE A 2 -52.21 -24.50 -34.31
C ILE A 2 -52.10 -23.45 -35.41
N THR A 3 -51.33 -22.38 -35.23
CA THR A 3 -50.51 -21.77 -36.30
C THR A 3 -49.58 -20.69 -35.70
N ARG A 4 -48.31 -21.08 -35.53
CA ARG A 4 -47.07 -20.35 -35.90
C ARG A 4 -46.71 -19.03 -35.19
N MET A 5 -45.46 -18.62 -35.04
CA MET A 5 -44.12 -19.21 -35.05
C MET A 5 -43.16 -18.01 -34.89
N PHE A 6 -42.00 -18.24 -34.28
CA PHE A 6 -40.78 -17.41 -34.29
C PHE A 6 -40.79 -16.11 -33.45
N MET A 7 -40.10 -16.04 -32.30
CA MET A 7 -38.64 -16.03 -32.13
C MET A 7 -37.99 -14.76 -32.67
N VAL A 8 -38.06 -13.70 -31.87
CA VAL A 8 -37.24 -12.48 -31.93
C VAL A 8 -37.25 -11.95 -30.48
N TRP A 9 -36.17 -11.68 -29.78
CA TRP A 9 -34.74 -11.91 -29.90
C TRP A 9 -34.16 -11.59 -28.52
N PHE A 10 -32.98 -12.12 -28.24
CA PHE A 10 -32.13 -11.84 -27.10
C PHE A 10 -32.00 -10.34 -26.78
N ALA A 11 -32.14 -9.97 -25.50
CA ALA A 11 -31.47 -8.81 -24.93
C ALA A 11 -31.02 -9.17 -23.50
N LEU A 12 -29.85 -9.80 -23.44
CA LEU A 12 -29.07 -10.05 -22.25
C LEU A 12 -28.62 -8.69 -21.67
N VAL A 13 -29.33 -8.19 -20.66
CA VAL A 13 -28.91 -7.00 -19.91
C VAL A 13 -27.80 -7.42 -18.94
N LEU A 14 -26.58 -7.04 -19.28
CA LEU A 14 -25.41 -7.09 -18.42
C LEU A 14 -25.63 -6.20 -17.20
N GLY A 15 -25.84 -6.81 -16.04
CA GLY A 15 -25.89 -6.15 -14.74
C GLY A 15 -24.62 -6.40 -13.93
N GLY A 16 -23.69 -5.44 -14.02
CA GLY A 16 -22.74 -5.02 -12.98
C GLY A 16 -22.02 -6.08 -12.13
N LEU A 17 -20.75 -6.33 -12.44
CA LEU A 17 -19.75 -6.67 -11.42
C LEU A 17 -18.82 -5.46 -11.24
N ALA A 18 -19.11 -4.66 -10.20
CA ALA A 18 -18.15 -3.73 -9.66
C ALA A 18 -17.15 -4.53 -8.81
N ALA A 19 -15.90 -4.57 -9.26
CA ALA A 19 -14.75 -4.82 -8.38
C ALA A 19 -13.58 -3.98 -8.91
N HIS A 20 -13.49 -2.77 -8.38
CA HIS A 20 -12.34 -1.90 -8.47
C HIS A 20 -11.13 -2.56 -7.77
N ALA A 21 -10.43 -3.46 -8.43
CA ALA A 21 -9.11 -3.85 -7.94
C ALA A 21 -8.16 -2.69 -8.27
N THR A 22 -7.99 -1.78 -7.31
CA THR A 22 -6.96 -0.75 -7.32
C THR A 22 -5.60 -1.45 -7.27
N ASP A 23 -5.02 -1.67 -8.45
CA ASP A 23 -3.61 -2.00 -8.60
C ASP A 23 -2.80 -0.72 -8.30
N LYS A 24 -2.55 -0.46 -7.01
CA LYS A 24 -1.55 0.51 -6.56
C LYS A 24 -0.39 -0.25 -5.94
N GLY A 25 0.39 -0.90 -6.79
CA GLY A 25 1.49 -1.76 -6.37
C GLY A 25 2.66 -1.74 -7.33
N GLY A 26 3.15 -0.56 -7.75
CA GLY A 26 4.30 -0.55 -8.66
C GLY A 26 4.91 0.81 -8.91
N ALA A 27 5.92 1.18 -8.12
CA ALA A 27 7.05 1.97 -8.60
C ALA A 27 8.26 1.68 -7.70
N ALA A 28 9.12 0.78 -8.18
CA ALA A 28 10.48 0.65 -7.71
C ALA A 28 11.30 1.82 -8.27
N GLY A 29 12.16 2.41 -7.43
CA GLY A 29 13.18 3.35 -7.88
C GLY A 29 13.06 4.75 -7.26
N SER A 30 13.93 4.99 -6.29
CA SER A 30 14.52 6.29 -5.95
C SER A 30 13.87 7.15 -4.87
N VAL A 31 12.56 7.20 -4.70
CA VAL A 31 11.95 7.79 -3.49
C VAL A 31 10.56 7.17 -3.35
N LEU A 32 10.22 6.61 -2.19
CA LEU A 32 8.86 6.12 -1.95
C LEU A 32 7.89 7.30 -2.02
N SER A 33 6.78 7.14 -2.73
CA SER A 33 5.74 8.17 -2.70
C SER A 33 5.11 8.22 -1.31
N LEU A 34 4.54 9.37 -0.94
CA LEU A 34 3.87 9.54 0.36
C LEU A 34 2.75 8.51 0.60
N ASP A 35 2.13 8.04 -0.49
CA ASP A 35 1.16 6.93 -0.47
C ASP A 35 1.81 5.61 -0.07
N ASP A 36 2.97 5.27 -0.64
CA ASP A 36 3.70 4.05 -0.31
C ASP A 36 4.27 4.12 1.11
N CYS A 37 4.77 5.28 1.55
CA CYS A 37 5.22 5.50 2.93
C CYS A 37 4.10 5.19 3.92
N ARG A 38 2.88 5.68 3.65
CA ARG A 38 1.71 5.41 4.48
C ARG A 38 1.32 3.93 4.47
N ALA A 39 1.44 3.26 3.32
CA ALA A 39 1.18 1.82 3.23
C ALA A 39 2.19 1.02 4.07
N ILE A 40 3.48 1.36 4.01
CA ILE A 40 4.52 0.73 4.84
C ILE A 40 4.29 1.02 6.32
N TRP A 41 3.97 2.27 6.70
CA TRP A 41 3.63 2.60 8.08
C TRP A 41 2.48 1.75 8.61
N ASN A 42 1.40 1.61 7.83
CA ASN A 42 0.26 0.77 8.21
C ASN A 42 0.64 -0.71 8.35
N LEU A 43 1.60 -1.20 7.56
CA LEU A 43 2.09 -2.57 7.63
C LEU A 43 3.00 -2.82 8.84
N ALA A 44 3.83 -1.83 9.17
CA ALA A 44 4.91 -1.95 10.14
C ALA A 44 4.48 -1.52 11.56
N ALA A 45 3.89 -0.34 11.70
CA ALA A 45 3.39 0.24 12.95
C ALA A 45 1.87 0.07 13.13
N GLY A 46 1.13 0.06 12.02
CA GLY A 46 -0.32 0.17 12.03
C GLY A 46 -0.78 1.51 12.60
N ARG A 47 -1.19 1.50 13.87
CA ARG A 47 -1.79 2.64 14.60
C ARG A 47 -0.93 3.11 15.79
N SER A 48 0.23 2.50 16.00
CA SER A 48 1.09 2.70 17.17
C SER A 48 2.50 3.12 16.76
N ASP A 49 3.37 3.39 17.74
CA ASP A 49 4.78 3.71 17.48
C ASP A 49 5.55 2.49 16.99
N LEU A 50 6.52 2.74 16.10
CA LEU A 50 7.36 1.70 15.51
C LEU A 50 8.59 1.47 16.38
N GLY A 51 8.63 0.32 17.05
CA GLY A 51 9.82 -0.13 17.77
C GLY A 51 10.95 -0.53 16.82
N ARG A 52 12.18 -0.55 17.35
CA ARG A 52 13.40 -0.87 16.59
C ARG A 52 13.30 -2.19 15.81
N ASP A 53 12.71 -3.22 16.41
CA ASP A 53 12.55 -4.55 15.77
C ASP A 53 11.58 -4.53 14.59
N GLN A 54 10.49 -3.77 14.69
CA GLN A 54 9.50 -3.66 13.60
C GLN A 54 9.98 -2.73 12.48
N ALA A 55 10.84 -1.77 12.82
CA ALA A 55 11.38 -0.80 11.88
C ALA A 55 12.53 -1.37 11.06
N GLN A 56 13.34 -2.26 11.62
CA GLN A 56 14.53 -2.86 10.99
C GLN A 56 14.36 -3.28 9.51
N PRO A 57 13.27 -3.96 9.09
CA PRO A 57 13.09 -4.37 7.70
C PRO A 57 12.73 -3.21 6.73
N TYR A 58 12.28 -2.07 7.24
CA TYR A 58 11.83 -0.91 6.45
C TYR A 58 12.73 0.31 6.60
N VAL A 59 13.42 0.42 7.73
CA VAL A 59 14.26 1.54 8.14
C VAL A 59 15.63 0.97 8.51
N PRO A 60 16.59 0.93 7.57
CA PRO A 60 17.93 0.41 7.85
C PRO A 60 18.66 1.25 8.90
N ASP A 61 18.50 2.57 8.85
CA ASP A 61 19.06 3.51 9.83
C ASP A 61 17.98 4.06 10.77
N PHE A 62 17.61 3.25 11.76
CA PHE A 62 16.61 3.65 12.77
C PHE A 62 16.99 4.98 13.44
N ALA A 63 18.26 5.16 13.80
CA ALA A 63 18.77 6.37 14.44
C ALA A 63 18.74 7.62 13.53
N ALA A 64 18.68 7.44 12.20
CA ALA A 64 18.52 8.58 11.29
C ALA A 64 17.07 9.07 11.23
N VAL A 65 16.10 8.19 11.55
CA VAL A 65 14.67 8.51 11.55
C VAL A 65 14.18 8.87 12.96
N ASP A 66 14.70 8.22 13.99
CA ASP A 66 14.50 8.53 15.41
C ASP A 66 15.32 9.76 15.81
N VAL A 67 14.85 10.94 15.41
CA VAL A 67 15.52 12.23 15.66
C VAL A 67 15.47 12.59 17.15
N ASN A 68 14.43 12.15 17.86
CA ASN A 68 14.23 12.46 19.27
C ASN A 68 15.00 11.51 20.21
N GLY A 69 15.43 10.33 19.73
CA GLY A 69 16.25 9.37 20.45
C GLY A 69 15.50 8.57 21.52
N ASP A 70 14.17 8.48 21.44
CA ASP A 70 13.34 7.78 22.42
C ASP A 70 13.27 6.26 22.19
N GLY A 71 13.87 5.78 21.10
CA GLY A 71 13.91 4.37 20.73
C GLY A 71 12.66 3.89 20.00
N LYS A 72 11.78 4.81 19.58
CA LYS A 72 10.57 4.56 18.82
C LYS A 72 10.49 5.55 17.65
N ILE A 73 9.87 5.12 16.56
CA ILE A 73 9.57 6.01 15.43
C ILE A 73 8.08 6.32 15.47
N THR A 74 7.75 7.59 15.65
CA THR A 74 6.40 8.11 15.54
C THR A 74 5.99 8.29 14.08
N ASN A 75 4.69 8.49 13.82
CA ASN A 75 4.19 8.73 12.47
C ASN A 75 4.87 9.94 11.79
N ALA A 76 5.17 10.98 12.59
CA ALA A 76 5.82 12.19 12.10
C ALA A 76 7.26 11.92 11.67
N GLU A 77 8.03 11.20 12.48
CA GLU A 77 9.40 10.80 12.19
C GLU A 77 9.48 9.87 11.00
N PHE A 78 8.59 8.87 10.92
CA PHE A 78 8.55 7.97 9.78
C PHE A 78 8.25 8.69 8.47
N ARG A 79 7.32 9.65 8.49
CA ARG A 79 6.99 10.44 7.30
C ARG A 79 8.18 11.28 6.85
N ALA A 80 8.85 11.96 7.79
CA ALA A 80 10.07 12.73 7.50
C ALA A 80 11.19 11.84 6.96
N GLY A 81 11.40 10.66 7.57
CA GLY A 81 12.35 9.65 7.09
C GLY A 81 12.01 9.15 5.69
N CYS A 82 10.73 9.02 5.36
CA CYS A 82 10.32 8.56 4.04
C CYS A 82 10.48 9.63 2.96
N GLU A 83 10.16 10.89 3.27
CA GLU A 83 10.39 12.03 2.37
C GLU A 83 11.88 12.25 2.08
N THR A 84 12.75 11.93 3.03
CA THR A 84 14.21 12.03 2.90
C THR A 84 14.85 10.77 2.29
N GLY A 85 14.07 9.70 2.05
CA GLY A 85 14.56 8.46 1.46
C GLY A 85 15.28 7.53 2.44
N LEU A 86 15.18 7.77 3.74
CA LEU A 86 15.70 6.90 4.82
C LEU A 86 14.85 5.64 5.02
N VAL A 87 13.60 5.64 4.54
CA VAL A 87 12.71 4.48 4.55
C VAL A 87 12.81 3.77 3.20
N HIS A 88 12.93 2.44 3.23
CA HIS A 88 12.97 1.60 2.06
C HIS A 88 11.81 0.59 2.04
N LYS A 89 11.38 0.24 0.84
CA LYS A 89 10.47 -0.89 0.64
C LYS A 89 11.31 -2.12 0.94
N ALA A 90 10.98 -2.86 1.99
CA ALA A 90 11.72 -4.04 2.41
C ALA A 90 12.07 -4.87 1.17
N ARG A 91 13.36 -4.91 0.80
CA ARG A 91 13.80 -5.78 -0.29
C ARG A 91 13.53 -7.19 0.20
N ARG A 92 12.56 -7.89 -0.41
CA ARG A 92 12.72 -9.34 -0.51
C ARG A 92 14.01 -9.51 -1.29
N ALA A 93 15.00 -10.15 -0.66
CA ALA A 93 16.11 -10.72 -1.38
C ALA A 93 15.52 -11.67 -2.44
N ASP A 94 15.71 -11.29 -3.69
CA ASP A 94 15.60 -12.15 -4.87
C ASP A 94 16.63 -13.30 -4.81
#